data_AF-A0A063ZCE9-F1
#
_entry.id   AF-A0A063ZCE9-F1
#
_cell.length_a   1.000
_cell.length_b   1.000
_cell.length_c   1.000
_cell.angle_alpha   90.00
_cell.angle_beta   90.00
_cell.angle_gamma   90.00
#
_symmetry.space_group_name_H-M   'P 1'
#
loop_
_entity.id
_entity.type
_entity.pdbx_description
1 polymer ?
#
loop_
_entity_poly.entity_id
_entity_poly.type
_entity_poly.pdbx_seq_one_letter_code
_entity_poly.pdbx_strand_id
1 'polypeptide(L)'
;MHESALARFRSEIRHFYVITIANIVFAALVMAFGISVIVGEAVSMYETFSTAQYVIYSPVVLFIALVAALTGFRWLLTSVRVFEGIEMIKGDLDGMGGEVPDEALTRLIVSMLSHYRDNRATIRTMILVCTLGGICSFLLGLAVSLEHLSVSPDGISFTINNYLVIPFMLLTLGVALVSLASSYYFSRFANVWDERLDEIEESEALLKETLETDRR
;
A
#
# COMPACT_ATOMS: atom_id res chain seq x y z
N MET A 1 -9.45 25.29 21.48
CA MET A 1 -9.06 23.86 21.60
C MET A 1 -9.83 22.98 20.62
N HIS A 2 -11.13 23.20 20.42
CA HIS A 2 -11.95 22.41 19.50
C HIS A 2 -11.55 22.54 18.02
N GLU A 3 -11.34 23.77 17.55
CA GLU A 3 -10.89 24.06 16.18
C GLU A 3 -9.55 23.39 15.83
N SER A 4 -8.62 23.34 16.79
CA SER A 4 -7.32 22.67 16.61
C SER A 4 -7.44 21.15 16.56
N ALA A 5 -8.36 20.56 17.34
CA ALA A 5 -8.61 19.11 17.34
C ALA A 5 -9.29 18.68 16.04
N LEU A 6 -10.29 19.43 15.59
CA LEU A 6 -10.98 19.22 14.32
C LEU A 6 -10.04 19.35 13.12
N ALA A 7 -9.23 20.41 13.06
CA ALA A 7 -8.28 20.61 11.97
C ALA A 7 -7.23 19.48 11.91
N ARG A 8 -6.76 19.02 13.08
CA ARG A 8 -5.85 17.88 13.17
C ARG A 8 -6.51 16.58 12.71
N PHE A 9 -7.73 16.29 13.17
CA PHE A 9 -8.48 15.10 12.77
C PHE A 9 -8.76 15.08 11.27
N ARG A 10 -9.23 16.19 10.69
CA ARG A 10 -9.45 16.33 9.24
C ARG A 10 -8.16 16.10 8.45
N SER A 11 -7.04 16.61 8.93
CA SER A 11 -5.74 16.35 8.34
C SER A 11 -5.37 14.86 8.41
N GLU A 12 -5.51 14.22 9.57
CA GLU A 12 -5.21 12.79 9.77
C GLU A 12 -6.03 11.90 8.82
N ILE A 13 -7.35 12.12 8.74
CA ILE A 13 -8.25 11.38 7.83
C ILE A 13 -7.88 11.59 6.36
N ARG A 14 -7.58 12.83 5.96
CA ARG A 14 -7.18 13.13 4.57
C ARG A 14 -5.88 12.43 4.18
N HIS A 15 -4.87 12.42 5.07
CA HIS A 15 -3.63 11.70 4.79
C HIS A 15 -3.90 10.21 4.67
N PHE A 16 -4.65 9.62 5.60
CA PHE A 16 -4.98 8.20 5.57
C PHE A 16 -5.76 7.79 4.31
N TYR A 17 -6.70 8.63 3.87
CA TYR A 17 -7.42 8.47 2.61
C TYR A 17 -6.48 8.42 1.40
N VAL A 18 -5.56 9.40 1.27
CA VAL A 18 -4.60 9.47 0.15
C VAL A 18 -3.68 8.25 0.13
N ILE A 19 -3.19 7.82 1.30
CA ILE A 19 -2.27 6.68 1.41
C ILE A 19 -2.99 5.37 1.04
N THR A 20 -4.25 5.22 1.47
CA THR A 20 -5.06 4.03 1.14
C THR A 20 -5.31 3.93 -0.36
N ILE A 21 -5.59 5.06 -1.03
CA ILE A 21 -5.66 5.11 -2.49
C ILE A 21 -4.34 4.71 -3.13
N ALA A 22 -3.21 5.27 -2.67
CA ALA A 22 -1.90 4.93 -3.19
C ALA A 22 -1.58 3.43 -3.07
N ASN A 23 -2.01 2.80 -1.97
CA ASN A 23 -1.88 1.36 -1.78
C ASN A 23 -2.80 0.53 -2.71
N ILE A 24 -4.02 0.98 -2.98
CA ILE A 24 -4.91 0.34 -3.98
C ILE A 24 -4.25 0.41 -5.38
N VAL A 25 -3.69 1.56 -5.75
CA VAL A 25 -2.97 1.72 -7.02
C VAL A 25 -1.76 0.79 -7.07
N PHE A 26 -0.98 0.69 -5.99
CA PHE A 26 0.12 -0.26 -5.88
C PHE A 26 -0.33 -1.71 -6.08
N ALA A 27 -1.42 -2.12 -5.43
CA ALA A 27 -2.01 -3.46 -5.58
C ALA A 27 -2.38 -3.75 -7.05
N ALA A 28 -3.01 -2.77 -7.71
CA ALA A 28 -3.39 -2.86 -9.11
C ALA A 28 -2.17 -2.99 -10.03
N LEU A 29 -1.08 -2.26 -9.75
CA LEU A 29 0.16 -2.35 -10.51
C LEU A 29 0.82 -3.72 -10.35
N VAL A 30 0.92 -4.26 -9.13
CA VAL A 30 1.45 -5.61 -8.88
C VAL A 30 0.65 -6.66 -9.67
N MET A 31 -0.68 -6.55 -9.64
CA MET A 31 -1.56 -7.43 -10.42
C MET A 31 -1.33 -7.29 -11.93
N ALA A 32 -1.26 -6.05 -12.44
CA ALA A 32 -1.05 -5.78 -13.86
C ALA A 32 0.31 -6.31 -14.36
N PHE A 33 1.37 -6.15 -13.57
CA PHE A 33 2.68 -6.72 -13.89
C PHE A 33 2.66 -8.23 -13.91
N GLY A 34 2.04 -8.88 -12.91
CA GLY A 34 1.86 -10.33 -12.91
C GLY A 34 1.15 -10.82 -14.17
N ILE A 35 0.05 -10.16 -14.56
CA ILE A 35 -0.69 -10.49 -15.80
C ILE A 35 0.17 -10.27 -17.04
N SER A 36 0.91 -9.16 -17.11
CA SER A 36 1.78 -8.84 -18.26
C SER A 36 2.84 -9.93 -18.48
N VAL A 37 3.48 -10.40 -17.40
CA VAL A 37 4.47 -11.49 -17.47
C VAL A 37 3.80 -12.82 -17.88
N ILE A 38 2.62 -13.13 -17.36
CA ILE A 38 1.86 -14.33 -17.76
C ILE A 38 1.55 -14.31 -19.25
N VAL A 39 1.09 -13.18 -19.78
CA VAL A 39 0.81 -13.02 -21.22
C VAL A 39 2.09 -13.16 -22.04
N GLY A 40 3.19 -12.54 -21.60
CA GLY A 40 4.50 -12.67 -22.25
C GLY A 40 4.98 -14.12 -22.35
N GLU A 41 4.95 -14.87 -21.24
CA GLU A 41 5.32 -16.29 -21.22
C GLU A 41 4.37 -17.16 -22.06
N ALA A 42 3.07 -16.85 -22.07
CA ALA A 42 2.09 -17.56 -22.90
C ALA A 42 2.35 -17.36 -24.41
N VAL A 43 2.73 -16.15 -24.82
CA VAL A 43 3.14 -15.85 -26.21
C VAL A 43 4.43 -16.59 -26.55
N SER A 44 5.44 -16.55 -25.68
CA SER A 44 6.71 -17.29 -25.88
C SER A 44 6.47 -18.79 -26.02
N MET A 45 5.55 -19.35 -25.25
CA MET A 45 5.16 -20.76 -25.36
C MET A 45 4.53 -21.04 -26.73
N TYR A 46 3.58 -20.21 -27.18
CA TYR A 46 2.95 -20.34 -28.50
C TYR A 46 3.95 -20.22 -29.66
N GLU A 47 4.86 -19.25 -29.60
CA GLU A 47 5.90 -19.05 -30.62
C GLU A 47 6.84 -20.27 -30.69
N THR A 48 7.27 -20.78 -29.54
CA THR A 48 8.11 -22.01 -29.47
C THR A 48 7.46 -23.20 -30.18
N PHE A 49 6.14 -23.36 -30.03
CA PHE A 49 5.39 -24.44 -30.68
C PHE A 49 5.08 -24.20 -32.16
N SER A 50 4.99 -22.94 -32.61
CA SER A 50 4.54 -22.58 -33.97
C SER A 50 5.67 -22.27 -34.95
N THR A 51 6.79 -21.72 -34.51
CA THR A 51 7.89 -21.28 -35.40
C THR A 51 9.15 -22.15 -35.32
N ALA A 52 9.16 -23.19 -34.47
CA ALA A 52 10.32 -24.06 -34.21
C ALA A 52 11.61 -23.31 -33.80
N GLN A 53 11.50 -22.04 -33.40
CA GLN A 53 12.57 -21.31 -32.73
C GLN A 53 12.57 -21.68 -31.25
N TYR A 54 13.74 -21.99 -30.71
CA TYR A 54 13.93 -22.21 -29.27
C TYR A 54 13.83 -20.87 -28.54
N VAL A 55 12.61 -20.46 -28.18
CA VAL A 55 12.40 -19.40 -27.20
C VAL A 55 12.43 -20.03 -25.82
N ILE A 56 13.28 -19.51 -24.94
CA ILE A 56 13.40 -20.02 -23.56
C ILE A 56 12.19 -19.52 -22.78
N TYR A 57 11.22 -20.40 -22.52
CA TYR A 57 10.16 -20.16 -21.53
C TYR A 57 10.59 -20.71 -20.17
N SER A 58 10.19 -20.04 -19.09
CA SER A 58 10.54 -20.47 -17.73
C SER A 58 9.28 -20.77 -16.91
N PRO A 59 8.97 -22.06 -16.63
CA PRO A 59 7.85 -22.44 -15.76
C PRO A 59 7.89 -21.77 -14.39
N VAL A 60 9.10 -21.49 -13.89
CA VAL A 60 9.32 -20.84 -12.61
C VAL A 60 8.87 -19.38 -12.65
N VAL A 61 9.19 -18.66 -13.72
CA VAL A 61 8.77 -17.26 -13.92
C VAL A 61 7.24 -17.18 -14.03
N LEU A 62 6.64 -18.08 -14.81
CA LEU A 62 5.18 -18.16 -14.93
C LEU A 62 4.49 -18.40 -13.59
N PHE A 63 5.02 -19.32 -12.77
CA PHE A 63 4.47 -19.59 -11.44
C PHE A 63 4.58 -18.39 -10.51
N ILE A 64 5.74 -17.71 -10.48
CA ILE A 64 5.93 -16.48 -9.69
C ILE A 64 4.95 -15.39 -10.14
N ALA A 65 4.79 -15.20 -11.45
CA ALA A 65 3.88 -14.20 -12.01
C ALA A 65 2.41 -14.48 -11.65
N LEU A 66 1.99 -15.75 -11.67
CA LEU A 66 0.66 -16.17 -11.22
C LEU A 66 0.43 -15.87 -9.73
N VAL A 67 1.39 -16.23 -8.87
CA VAL A 67 1.32 -15.94 -7.44
C VAL A 67 1.26 -14.43 -7.19
N ALA A 68 2.06 -13.64 -7.92
CA ALA A 68 2.03 -12.18 -7.84
C ALA A 68 0.67 -11.60 -8.25
N ALA A 69 0.09 -12.06 -9.36
CA ALA A 69 -1.21 -11.61 -9.83
C ALA A 69 -2.35 -11.91 -8.84
N LEU A 70 -2.40 -13.14 -8.31
CA LEU A 70 -3.40 -13.56 -7.33
C LEU A 70 -3.25 -12.82 -6.00
N THR A 71 -2.00 -12.61 -5.56
CA THR A 71 -1.70 -11.85 -4.35
C THR A 71 -2.11 -10.39 -4.52
N GLY A 72 -1.77 -9.76 -5.65
CA GLY A 72 -2.18 -8.40 -5.98
C GLY A 72 -3.70 -8.23 -6.02
N PHE A 73 -4.42 -9.21 -6.60
CA PHE A 73 -5.88 -9.21 -6.63
C PHE A 73 -6.50 -9.30 -5.22
N ARG A 74 -6.07 -10.27 -4.41
CA ARG A 74 -6.54 -10.41 -3.02
C ARG A 74 -6.23 -9.16 -2.20
N TRP A 75 -5.07 -8.57 -2.44
CA TRP A 75 -4.61 -7.36 -1.79
C TRP A 75 -5.47 -6.14 -2.14
N LEU A 76 -5.81 -6.00 -3.42
CA LEU A 76 -6.69 -4.95 -3.92
C LEU A 76 -8.06 -5.01 -3.23
N LEU A 77 -8.68 -6.20 -3.17
CA LEU A 77 -9.98 -6.38 -2.52
C LEU A 77 -9.95 -6.00 -1.03
N THR A 78 -8.87 -6.39 -0.34
CA THR A 78 -8.70 -6.07 1.09
C THR A 78 -8.50 -4.57 1.29
N SER A 79 -7.73 -3.93 0.41
CA SER A 79 -7.47 -2.49 0.46
C SER A 79 -8.70 -1.65 0.18
N VAL A 80 -9.58 -2.09 -0.74
CA VAL A 80 -10.86 -1.44 -1.02
C VAL A 80 -11.79 -1.47 0.19
N ARG A 81 -11.86 -2.58 0.94
CA ARG A 81 -12.69 -2.64 2.16
C ARG A 81 -12.23 -1.65 3.24
N VAL A 82 -10.91 -1.52 3.42
CA VAL A 82 -10.36 -0.54 4.35
C VAL A 82 -10.67 0.89 3.88
N PHE A 83 -10.59 1.12 2.57
CA PHE A 83 -10.90 2.40 1.94
C PHE A 83 -12.37 2.82 2.11
N GLU A 84 -13.33 1.92 1.90
CA GLU A 84 -14.77 2.21 2.04
C GLU A 84 -15.11 2.79 3.41
N GLY A 85 -14.56 2.21 4.49
CA GLY A 85 -14.78 2.74 5.84
C GLY A 85 -14.19 4.14 6.05
N ILE A 86 -13.02 4.42 5.45
CA ILE A 86 -12.39 5.75 5.53
C ILE A 86 -13.16 6.77 4.69
N GLU A 87 -13.63 6.37 3.51
CA GLU A 87 -14.41 7.21 2.61
C GLU A 87 -15.72 7.65 3.26
N MET A 88 -16.40 6.74 3.97
CA MET A 88 -17.61 7.05 4.73
C MET A 88 -17.33 8.10 5.82
N ILE A 89 -16.31 7.87 6.66
CA ILE A 89 -15.93 8.80 7.75
C ILE A 89 -15.52 10.16 7.20
N LYS A 90 -14.76 10.18 6.10
CA LYS A 90 -14.35 11.41 5.42
C LYS A 90 -15.56 12.14 4.82
N GLY A 91 -16.48 11.41 4.20
CA GLY A 91 -17.71 11.95 3.62
C GLY A 91 -18.58 12.64 4.68
N ASP A 92 -18.76 12.00 5.84
CA ASP A 92 -19.47 12.58 6.97
C ASP A 92 -18.78 13.84 7.50
N LEU A 93 -17.45 13.81 7.63
CA LEU A 93 -16.65 14.96 8.09
C LEU A 93 -16.66 16.13 7.11
N ASP A 94 -16.65 15.87 5.80
CA ASP A 94 -16.70 16.89 4.76
C ASP A 94 -18.14 17.45 4.61
N GLY A 95 -19.16 16.61 4.81
CA GLY A 95 -20.57 16.98 4.77
C GLY A 95 -21.02 17.90 5.92
N MET A 96 -20.37 17.83 7.08
CA MET A 96 -20.63 18.71 8.22
C MET A 96 -20.04 20.13 8.07
N GLY A 97 -19.24 20.39 7.03
CA GLY A 97 -18.76 21.75 6.73
C GLY A 97 -17.67 22.26 7.69
N GLY A 98 -17.79 23.52 8.11
CA GLY A 98 -16.78 24.22 8.93
C GLY A 98 -17.00 24.13 10.44
N GLU A 99 -18.25 24.04 10.89
CA GLU A 99 -18.62 23.94 12.30
C GLU A 99 -19.16 22.55 12.60
N VAL A 100 -18.35 21.73 13.28
CA VAL A 100 -18.76 20.40 13.74
C VAL A 100 -18.97 20.46 15.25
N PRO A 101 -20.17 20.13 15.76
CA PRO A 101 -20.41 20.11 17.19
C PRO A 101 -19.51 19.07 17.88
N ASP A 102 -19.07 19.36 19.11
CA ASP A 102 -18.15 18.51 19.90
C ASP A 102 -18.57 17.03 19.94
N GLU A 103 -19.87 16.79 20.09
CA GLU A 103 -20.43 15.45 20.18
C GLU A 103 -20.39 14.69 18.84
N ALA A 104 -20.52 15.41 17.72
CA ALA A 104 -20.35 14.82 16.39
C ALA A 104 -18.87 14.53 16.10
N LEU A 105 -17.95 15.42 16.49
CA LEU A 105 -16.51 15.16 16.37
C LEU A 105 -16.11 13.94 17.19
N THR A 106 -16.57 13.85 18.43
CA THR A 106 -16.29 12.72 19.32
C THR A 106 -16.82 11.41 18.72
N ARG A 107 -18.04 11.42 18.17
CA ARG A 107 -18.62 10.25 17.48
C ARG A 107 -17.78 9.81 16.28
N LEU A 108 -17.27 10.75 15.48
CA LEU A 108 -16.40 10.46 14.34
C LEU A 108 -15.05 9.89 14.78
N ILE A 109 -14.46 10.42 15.85
CA ILE A 109 -13.21 9.89 16.42
C ILE A 109 -13.41 8.46 16.92
N VAL A 110 -14.50 8.18 17.64
CA VAL A 110 -14.82 6.84 18.13
C VAL A 110 -15.09 5.87 16.97
N SER A 111 -15.81 6.30 15.93
CA SER A 111 -16.04 5.51 14.71
C SER A 111 -14.72 5.19 13.98
N MET A 112 -13.81 6.16 13.91
CA MET A 112 -12.49 5.94 13.33
C MET A 112 -11.65 4.98 14.17
N LEU A 113 -11.73 5.08 15.49
CA LEU A 113 -11.02 4.21 16.43
C LEU A 113 -11.50 2.76 16.31
N SER A 114 -12.81 2.53 16.25
CA SER A 114 -13.37 1.18 16.07
C SER A 114 -12.96 0.60 14.71
N HIS A 115 -13.08 1.39 13.64
CA HIS A 115 -12.65 0.99 12.30
C HIS A 115 -11.16 0.65 12.26
N TYR A 116 -10.31 1.45 12.91
CA TYR A 116 -8.88 1.19 13.01
C TYR A 116 -8.59 -0.10 13.79
N ARG A 117 -9.26 -0.30 14.94
CA ARG A 117 -9.09 -1.50 15.77
C ARG A 117 -9.40 -2.77 14.99
N ASP A 118 -10.52 -2.78 14.25
CA ASP A 118 -10.96 -3.94 13.47
C ASP A 118 -10.02 -4.22 12.28
N ASN A 119 -9.33 -3.20 11.76
CA ASN A 119 -8.43 -3.31 10.61
C ASN A 119 -6.94 -3.24 10.98
N ARG A 120 -6.57 -3.22 12.26
CA ARG A 120 -5.18 -3.04 12.74
C ARG A 120 -4.21 -4.06 12.13
N ALA A 121 -4.60 -5.33 12.11
CA ALA A 121 -3.79 -6.42 11.54
C ALA A 121 -3.60 -6.24 10.02
N THR A 122 -4.65 -5.81 9.33
CA THR A 122 -4.62 -5.50 7.90
C THR A 122 -3.67 -4.34 7.61
N ILE A 123 -3.76 -3.24 8.38
CA ILE A 123 -2.88 -2.06 8.22
C ILE A 123 -1.42 -2.40 8.50
N ARG A 124 -1.12 -3.22 9.52
CA ARG A 124 0.26 -3.73 9.75
C ARG A 124 0.77 -4.57 8.59
N THR A 125 -0.09 -5.42 8.03
CA THR A 125 0.26 -6.18 6.83
C THR A 125 0.50 -5.23 5.65
N MET A 126 -0.25 -4.12 5.55
CA MET A 126 -0.06 -3.12 4.49
C MET A 126 1.31 -2.46 4.56
N ILE A 127 1.75 -2.10 5.77
CA ILE A 127 3.08 -1.55 5.99
C ILE A 127 4.16 -2.51 5.50
N LEU A 128 4.06 -3.80 5.86
CA LEU A 128 5.05 -4.83 5.50
C LEU A 128 5.07 -5.13 4.00
N VAL A 129 3.90 -5.22 3.36
CA VAL A 129 3.80 -5.45 1.91
C VAL A 129 4.33 -4.25 1.14
N CYS A 130 4.03 -3.03 1.59
CA CYS A 130 4.55 -1.81 0.97
C CYS A 130 6.07 -1.63 1.19
N THR A 131 6.64 -1.99 2.35
CA THR A 131 8.10 -1.96 2.52
C THR A 131 8.76 -2.98 1.60
N LEU A 132 8.30 -4.24 1.65
CA LEU A 132 8.92 -5.32 0.89
C LEU A 132 8.77 -5.09 -0.61
N GLY A 133 7.58 -4.71 -1.07
CA GLY A 133 7.29 -4.37 -2.45
C GLY A 133 8.12 -3.18 -2.96
N GLY A 134 8.31 -2.16 -2.12
CA GLY A 134 9.16 -1.01 -2.43
C GLY A 134 10.63 -1.42 -2.59
N ILE A 135 11.17 -2.22 -1.68
CA ILE A 135 12.54 -2.74 -1.73
C ILE A 135 12.73 -3.63 -2.96
N CYS A 136 11.83 -4.57 -3.21
CA CYS A 136 11.90 -5.45 -4.38
C CYS A 136 11.86 -4.67 -5.69
N SER A 137 10.96 -3.70 -5.80
CA SER A 137 10.84 -2.84 -7.00
C SER A 137 12.10 -1.99 -7.21
N PHE A 138 12.71 -1.50 -6.12
CA PHE A 138 13.96 -0.75 -6.18
C PHE A 138 15.13 -1.62 -6.64
N LEU A 139 15.27 -2.83 -6.09
CA LEU A 139 16.31 -3.79 -6.48
C LEU A 139 16.15 -4.25 -7.93
N LEU A 140 14.92 -4.52 -8.37
CA LEU A 140 14.61 -4.85 -9.76
C LEU A 140 14.94 -3.70 -10.70
N GLY A 141 14.55 -2.47 -10.34
CA GLY A 141 14.91 -1.27 -11.10
C GLY A 141 16.43 -1.15 -11.26
N LEU A 142 17.19 -1.32 -10.17
CA LEU A 142 18.65 -1.31 -10.22
C LEU A 142 19.24 -2.43 -11.10
N ALA A 143 18.75 -3.65 -10.98
CA ALA A 143 19.24 -4.78 -11.76
C ALA A 143 19.02 -4.55 -13.28
N VAL A 144 17.81 -4.10 -13.66
CA VAL A 144 17.49 -3.77 -15.05
C VAL A 144 18.34 -2.60 -15.55
N SER A 145 18.57 -1.57 -14.73
CA SER A 145 19.47 -0.46 -15.10
C SER A 145 20.91 -0.94 -15.35
N LEU A 146 21.41 -1.90 -14.56
CA LEU A 146 22.77 -2.44 -14.69
C LEU A 146 22.96 -3.30 -15.94
N GLU A 147 21.95 -4.06 -16.38
CA GLU A 147 22.01 -4.83 -17.63
C GLU A 147 22.19 -3.94 -18.87
N HIS A 148 21.75 -2.68 -18.79
CA HIS A 148 21.86 -1.70 -19.88
C HIS A 148 23.13 -0.84 -19.79
N LEU A 149 23.96 -1.06 -18.77
CA LEU A 149 25.28 -0.46 -18.59
C LEU A 149 26.34 -1.39 -19.18
N SER A 150 26.89 -1.03 -20.35
CA SER A 150 28.08 -1.69 -20.88
C SER A 150 29.33 -0.93 -20.46
N VAL A 151 30.24 -1.60 -19.74
CA VAL A 151 31.55 -1.04 -19.40
C VAL A 151 32.56 -1.58 -20.40
N SER A 152 33.08 -0.71 -21.27
CA SER A 152 34.15 -1.03 -22.20
C SER A 152 35.46 -0.35 -21.76
N PRO A 153 36.63 -0.84 -22.21
CA PRO A 153 37.91 -0.19 -21.95
C PRO A 153 38.00 1.26 -22.46
N ASP A 154 37.18 1.62 -23.44
CA ASP A 154 37.14 2.95 -24.06
C ASP A 154 36.14 3.91 -23.39
N GLY A 155 35.43 3.47 -22.35
CA GLY A 155 34.50 4.28 -21.57
C GLY A 155 33.21 3.55 -21.18
N ILE A 156 32.37 4.25 -20.41
CA ILE A 156 31.03 3.81 -20.03
C ILE A 156 30.08 4.12 -21.19
N SER A 157 29.59 3.07 -21.87
CA SER A 157 28.55 3.22 -22.88
C SER A 157 27.21 2.75 -22.35
N PHE A 158 26.23 3.64 -22.33
CA PHE A 158 24.85 3.25 -22.08
C PHE A 158 24.25 2.74 -23.39
N THR A 159 23.78 1.50 -23.40
CA THR A 159 23.08 0.91 -24.54
C THR A 159 21.62 1.41 -24.56
N ILE A 160 21.40 2.73 -24.61
CA ILE A 160 20.06 3.36 -24.63
C ILE A 160 19.50 3.34 -26.06
N ASN A 161 19.49 2.18 -26.72
CA ASN A 161 18.92 2.08 -28.07
C ASN A 161 17.45 1.62 -28.05
N ASN A 162 16.79 1.63 -26.89
CA ASN A 162 15.44 1.15 -26.75
C ASN A 162 14.57 2.18 -26.00
N TYR A 163 13.77 2.93 -26.77
CA TYR A 163 12.84 3.97 -26.30
C TYR A 163 11.85 3.47 -25.22
N LEU A 164 11.65 2.16 -25.11
CA LEU A 164 10.75 1.52 -24.14
C LEU A 164 11.36 1.34 -22.74
N VAL A 165 12.69 1.43 -22.60
CA VAL A 165 13.38 1.14 -21.32
C VAL A 165 13.30 2.31 -20.35
N ILE A 166 13.39 3.56 -20.84
CA ILE A 166 13.31 4.77 -20.00
C ILE A 166 11.95 4.90 -19.30
N PRO A 167 10.80 4.75 -19.99
CA PRO A 167 9.49 4.78 -19.34
C PRO A 167 9.33 3.68 -18.28
N PHE A 168 9.86 2.48 -18.56
CA PHE A 168 9.79 1.36 -17.63
C PHE A 168 10.63 1.57 -16.36
N MET A 169 11.84 2.13 -16.50
CA MET A 169 12.67 2.51 -15.35
C MET A 169 12.02 3.60 -14.50
N LEU A 170 11.44 4.63 -15.13
CA LEU A 170 10.73 5.68 -14.40
C LEU A 170 9.51 5.15 -13.66
N LEU A 171 8.79 4.21 -14.28
CA LEU A 171 7.61 3.60 -13.68
C LEU A 171 7.99 2.70 -12.49
N THR A 172 9.03 1.87 -12.61
CA THR A 172 9.52 1.03 -11.51
C THR A 172 10.06 1.86 -10.34
N LEU A 173 10.77 2.96 -10.62
CA LEU A 173 11.23 3.89 -9.59
C LEU A 173 10.07 4.62 -8.92
N GLY A 174 9.06 5.05 -9.69
CA GLY A 174 7.84 5.66 -9.18
C GLY A 174 7.07 4.70 -8.25
N VAL A 175 6.94 3.44 -8.65
CA VAL A 175 6.34 2.38 -7.82
C VAL A 175 7.12 2.18 -6.52
N ALA A 176 8.45 2.11 -6.58
CA ALA A 176 9.28 1.97 -5.40
C ALA A 176 9.11 3.14 -4.42
N LEU A 177 9.13 4.38 -4.93
CA LEU A 177 8.96 5.59 -4.12
C LEU A 177 7.58 5.65 -3.48
N VAL A 178 6.52 5.42 -4.25
CA VAL A 178 5.13 5.42 -3.73
C VAL A 178 4.96 4.33 -2.68
N SER A 179 5.50 3.14 -2.92
CA SER A 179 5.40 2.01 -1.98
C SER A 179 6.12 2.32 -0.65
N LEU A 180 7.34 2.85 -0.69
CA LEU A 180 8.08 3.23 0.51
C LEU A 180 7.44 4.40 1.25
N ALA A 181 6.95 5.41 0.51
CA ALA A 181 6.23 6.53 1.10
C ALA A 181 4.95 6.06 1.80
N SER A 182 4.13 5.24 1.14
CA SER A 182 2.92 4.66 1.74
C SER A 182 3.22 3.88 3.01
N SER A 183 4.29 3.07 3.01
CA SER A 183 4.71 2.35 4.20
C SER A 183 5.09 3.27 5.37
N TYR A 184 5.89 4.31 5.09
CA TYR A 184 6.29 5.28 6.12
C TYR A 184 5.08 5.98 6.74
N TYR A 185 4.16 6.45 5.90
CA TYR A 185 2.99 7.15 6.42
C TYR A 185 1.99 6.21 7.12
N PHE A 186 1.76 5.00 6.62
CA PHE A 186 0.96 4.01 7.33
C PHE A 186 1.56 3.65 8.69
N SER A 187 2.88 3.52 8.79
CA SER A 187 3.56 3.25 10.07
C SER A 187 3.37 4.39 11.05
N ARG A 188 3.54 5.63 10.59
CA ARG A 188 3.34 6.82 11.42
C ARG A 188 1.89 6.93 11.90
N PHE A 189 0.93 6.68 11.01
CA PHE A 189 -0.49 6.65 11.36
C PHE A 189 -0.77 5.55 12.38
N ALA A 190 -0.32 4.33 12.10
CA ALA A 190 -0.53 3.17 12.96
C ALA A 190 0.04 3.39 14.36
N ASN A 191 1.23 3.98 14.50
CA ASN A 191 1.82 4.25 15.81
C ASN A 191 0.94 5.21 16.64
N VAL A 192 0.42 6.28 16.05
CA VAL A 192 -0.43 7.25 16.75
C VAL A 192 -1.75 6.62 17.20
N TRP A 193 -2.35 5.76 16.38
CA TRP A 193 -3.62 5.13 16.72
C TRP A 193 -3.46 3.90 17.62
N ASP A 194 -2.33 3.20 17.53
CA ASP A 194 -1.95 2.15 18.49
C ASP A 194 -1.76 2.73 19.89
N GLU A 195 -1.07 3.87 20.01
CA GLU A 195 -0.89 4.59 21.30
C GLU A 195 -2.24 5.01 21.89
N ARG A 196 -3.12 5.63 21.08
CA ARG A 196 -4.48 6.01 21.51
C ARG A 196 -5.33 4.81 21.94
N LEU A 197 -5.19 3.66 21.26
CA LEU A 197 -5.90 2.43 21.63
C LEU A 197 -5.41 1.88 22.97
N ASP A 198 -4.09 1.88 23.18
CA ASP A 198 -3.45 1.37 24.40
C ASP A 198 -3.86 2.20 25.62
N GLU A 199 -3.84 3.54 25.50
CA GLU A 199 -4.31 4.45 26.55
C GLU A 199 -5.79 4.21 26.94
N ILE A 200 -6.63 3.92 25.95
CA ILE A 200 -8.06 3.65 26.17
C ILE A 200 -8.25 2.28 26.82
N GLU A 201 -7.50 1.26 26.40
CA GLU A 201 -7.57 -0.09 26.98
C GLU A 201 -7.09 -0.09 28.44
N GLU A 202 -6.04 0.67 28.76
CA GLU A 202 -5.57 0.89 30.14
C GLU A 202 -6.65 1.60 30.98
N SER A 203 -7.26 2.66 30.43
CA SER A 203 -8.33 3.40 31.11
C SER A 203 -9.58 2.54 31.36
N GLU A 204 -9.97 1.69 30.40
CA GLU A 204 -11.08 0.75 30.53
C GLU A 204 -10.78 -0.32 31.60
N ALA A 205 -9.54 -0.82 31.67
CA ALA A 205 -9.12 -1.77 32.69
C ALA A 205 -9.19 -1.17 34.10
N LEU A 206 -8.68 0.06 34.28
CA LEU A 206 -8.75 0.79 35.55
C LEU A 206 -10.20 1.08 35.98
N LEU A 207 -11.05 1.47 35.02
CA LEU A 207 -12.47 1.71 35.28
C LEU A 207 -13.17 0.42 35.74
N LYS A 208 -12.89 -0.70 35.08
CA LYS A 208 -13.43 -2.01 35.43
C LYS A 208 -13.00 -2.45 36.83
N GLU A 209 -11.72 -2.29 37.16
CA GLU A 209 -11.18 -2.61 38.49
C GLU A 209 -11.85 -1.75 39.58
N THR A 210 -12.02 -0.45 39.33
CA THR A 210 -12.68 0.46 40.27
C THR A 210 -14.15 0.09 40.49
N LEU A 211 -14.88 -0.23 39.42
CA LEU A 211 -16.28 -0.65 39.49
C LEU A 211 -16.47 -2.02 40.17
N GLU A 212 -15.53 -2.95 39.97
CA GLU A 212 -15.54 -4.25 40.67
C GLU A 212 -15.21 -4.10 42.15
N THR A 213 -14.40 -3.11 42.51
CA THR A 213 -14.04 -2.78 43.90
C THR A 213 -15.18 -2.08 44.65
N ASP A 214 -15.90 -1.15 44.00
CA ASP A 214 -17.06 -0.44 44.59
C ASP A 214 -18.29 -1.34 44.79
N ARG A 215 -18.31 -2.51 44.14
CA ARG A 215 -19.39 -3.51 44.27
C ARG A 215 -19.20 -4.45 45.47
N ARG A 216 -18.06 -4.43 46.17
CA ARG A 216 -17.79 -5.23 47.38
C ARG A 216 -17.96 -4.42 48.64
#